data_AF-A0A5C7LMC4-F1
#
_entry.id   AF-A0A5C7LMC4-F1
#
_cell.length_a   1.000
_cell.length_b   1.000
_cell.length_c   1.000
_cell.angle_alpha   90.00
_cell.angle_beta   90.00
_cell.angle_gamma   90.00
#
_symmetry.space_group_name_H-M   'P 1'
#
loop_
_entity.id
_entity.type
_entity.pdbx_description
1 polymer ?
#
loop_
_entity_poly.entity_id
_entity_poly.type
_entity_poly.pdbx_seq_one_letter_code
_entity_poly.pdbx_strand_id
1 'polypeptide(L)'
;MVVKKRRKRKKKYKTGVHHSPKCATPIEYRSGWEKEVCIFLDNDPNVVEYGYECVTIPYVSNVRTGKIRTYYPDFLVTYKDGTKKLIEVKRQDKLADPKVLKKAKAAEEWAKKQNILYEFWTNTIIMALKKLNSLGQPPKPRKRRAKRVSTPRARKARKRS
;
A
#
# COMPACT_ATOMS: atom_id res chain seq x y z
N MET A 1 37.86 23.17 -7.75
CA MET A 1 36.41 23.41 -7.53
C MET A 1 35.68 22.06 -7.45
N VAL A 2 35.06 21.71 -6.33
CA VAL A 2 34.33 20.44 -6.20
C VAL A 2 32.90 20.61 -6.73
N VAL A 3 32.60 19.99 -7.86
CA VAL A 3 31.26 20.00 -8.45
C VAL A 3 30.31 19.19 -7.54
N LYS A 4 29.46 19.87 -6.77
CA LYS A 4 28.42 19.21 -5.97
C LYS A 4 27.44 18.49 -6.91
N LYS A 5 27.42 17.15 -6.88
CA LYS A 5 26.44 16.34 -7.64
C LYS A 5 25.00 16.77 -7.30
N ARG A 6 24.19 17.10 -8.31
CA ARG A 6 22.74 17.37 -8.16
C ARG A 6 22.07 16.14 -7.51
N ARG A 7 21.48 16.32 -6.33
CA ARG A 7 20.69 15.28 -5.65
C ARG A 7 19.51 14.89 -6.55
N LYS A 8 19.38 13.60 -6.89
CA LYS A 8 18.20 13.08 -7.61
C LYS A 8 16.95 13.31 -6.76
N ARG A 9 15.91 13.89 -7.35
CA ARG A 9 14.60 14.05 -6.68
C ARG A 9 14.07 12.66 -6.29
N LYS A 10 13.66 12.50 -5.03
CA LYS A 10 13.03 11.25 -4.57
C LYS A 10 11.74 11.05 -5.35
N LYS A 11 11.54 9.83 -5.87
CA LYS A 11 10.31 9.46 -6.59
C LYS A 11 9.14 9.55 -5.60
N LYS A 12 8.05 10.21 -6.00
CA LYS A 12 6.82 10.27 -5.21
C LYS A 12 6.21 8.87 -5.08
N TYR A 13 5.53 8.61 -3.96
CA TYR A 13 4.74 7.40 -3.80
C TYR A 13 3.62 7.37 -4.84
N LYS A 14 3.16 6.16 -5.17
CA LYS A 14 1.94 5.99 -5.97
C LYS A 14 0.75 6.27 -5.06
N THR A 15 -0.08 7.24 -5.42
CA THR A 15 -1.29 7.65 -4.68
C THR A 15 -2.50 7.63 -5.62
N GLY A 16 -3.71 7.76 -5.09
CA GLY A 16 -4.94 7.81 -5.87
C GLY A 16 -6.17 7.41 -5.05
N VAL A 17 -7.28 7.17 -5.73
CA VAL A 17 -8.55 6.75 -5.12
C VAL A 17 -8.86 5.30 -5.49
N HIS A 18 -9.27 4.51 -4.50
CA HIS A 18 -9.78 3.15 -4.67
C HIS A 18 -11.25 3.11 -4.24
N HIS A 19 -12.11 2.53 -5.08
CA HIS A 19 -13.52 2.32 -4.78
C HIS A 19 -13.71 0.83 -4.52
N SER A 20 -14.22 0.49 -3.34
CA SER A 20 -14.43 -0.89 -2.92
C SER A 20 -15.92 -1.16 -2.72
N PRO A 21 -16.42 -2.35 -3.08
CA PRO A 21 -17.76 -2.78 -2.71
C PRO A 21 -17.89 -3.14 -1.21
N LYS A 22 -16.77 -3.27 -0.50
CA LYS A 22 -16.70 -3.65 0.93
C LYS A 22 -16.30 -2.49 1.84
N CYS A 23 -16.14 -1.28 1.28
CA CYS A 23 -15.86 -0.06 2.04
C CYS A 23 -16.90 0.99 1.67
N ALA A 24 -17.56 1.57 2.67
CA ALA A 24 -18.64 2.53 2.45
C ALA A 24 -18.16 3.86 1.80
N THR A 25 -16.88 4.19 1.95
CA THR A 25 -16.31 5.46 1.49
C THR A 25 -15.15 5.24 0.53
N PRO A 26 -14.96 6.09 -0.50
CA PRO A 26 -13.77 6.02 -1.36
C PRO A 26 -12.47 6.14 -0.56
N ILE A 27 -11.47 5.34 -0.91
CA ILE A 27 -10.20 5.24 -0.18
C ILE A 27 -9.13 6.05 -0.89
N GLU A 28 -8.67 7.13 -0.28
CA GLU A 28 -7.55 7.94 -0.76
C GLU A 28 -6.20 7.35 -0.33
N TYR A 29 -5.79 6.26 -0.99
CA TYR A 29 -4.54 5.59 -0.64
C TYR A 29 -3.31 6.50 -0.86
N ARG A 30 -2.42 6.50 0.15
CA ARG A 30 -1.21 7.32 0.22
C ARG A 30 0.04 6.57 -0.21
N SER A 31 -0.08 5.27 -0.47
CA SER A 31 0.99 4.45 -1.01
C SER A 31 0.51 3.35 -1.96
N GLY A 32 1.43 2.89 -2.80
CA GLY A 32 1.16 1.73 -3.66
C GLY A 32 0.93 0.45 -2.86
N TRP A 33 1.39 0.37 -1.61
CA TRP A 33 1.16 -0.79 -0.74
C TRP A 33 -0.27 -0.80 -0.19
N GLU A 34 -0.79 0.33 0.27
CA GLU A 34 -2.20 0.47 0.67
C GLU A 34 -3.15 0.07 -0.46
N LYS A 35 -2.85 0.46 -1.71
CA LYS A 35 -3.64 0.02 -2.87
C LYS A 35 -3.69 -1.50 -3.00
N GLU A 36 -2.56 -2.18 -2.81
CA GLU A 36 -2.51 -3.65 -2.90
C GLU A 36 -3.26 -4.30 -1.74
N VAL A 37 -3.28 -3.68 -0.56
CA VAL A 37 -4.13 -4.11 0.57
C VAL A 37 -5.61 -3.98 0.21
N CYS A 38 -6.05 -2.85 -0.35
CA CYS A 38 -7.45 -2.67 -0.77
C CYS A 38 -7.87 -3.77 -1.77
N ILE A 39 -7.03 -4.02 -2.78
CA ILE A 39 -7.27 -5.07 -3.78
C ILE A 39 -7.34 -6.46 -3.12
N PHE A 40 -6.47 -6.74 -2.14
CA PHE A 40 -6.50 -7.99 -1.41
C PHE A 40 -7.83 -8.16 -0.65
N LEU A 41 -8.23 -7.16 0.14
CA LEU A 41 -9.43 -7.18 0.96
C LEU A 41 -10.71 -7.30 0.11
N ASP A 42 -10.75 -6.65 -1.05
CA ASP A 42 -11.87 -6.77 -2.00
C ASP A 42 -12.03 -8.20 -2.51
N ASN A 43 -10.92 -8.90 -2.76
CA ASN A 43 -10.93 -10.27 -3.30
C ASN A 43 -11.10 -11.35 -2.23
N ASP A 44 -10.78 -11.08 -0.96
CA ASP A 44 -10.88 -12.09 0.10
C ASP A 44 -12.36 -12.36 0.45
N PRO A 45 -12.90 -13.57 0.15
CA PRO A 45 -14.30 -13.87 0.40
C PRO A 45 -14.64 -13.93 1.90
N ASN A 46 -13.66 -13.99 2.79
CA ASN A 46 -13.87 -13.98 4.24
C ASN A 46 -13.99 -12.56 4.81
N VAL A 47 -13.57 -11.53 4.07
CA VAL A 47 -13.77 -10.14 4.45
C VAL A 47 -15.20 -9.72 4.14
N VAL A 48 -15.92 -9.29 5.18
CA VAL A 48 -17.27 -8.74 5.08
C VAL A 48 -17.19 -7.28 4.65
N GLU A 49 -16.43 -6.50 5.42
CA GLU A 49 -16.26 -5.07 5.23
C GLU A 49 -14.92 -4.60 5.77
N TYR A 50 -14.49 -3.41 5.35
CA TYR A 50 -13.38 -2.71 5.96
C TYR A 50 -13.53 -1.19 5.86
N GLY A 51 -12.94 -0.47 6.80
CA GLY A 51 -12.83 0.99 6.80
C GLY A 51 -11.38 1.45 6.61
N TYR A 52 -11.19 2.64 6.04
CA TYR A 52 -9.88 3.29 5.87
C TYR A 52 -9.79 4.54 6.75
N GLU A 53 -8.74 4.66 7.55
CA GLU A 53 -8.52 5.76 8.52
C GLU A 53 -9.75 6.12 9.40
N CYS A 54 -10.64 5.15 9.64
CA CYS A 54 -11.91 5.38 10.35
C CYS A 54 -11.81 5.33 11.87
N VAL A 55 -10.65 4.94 12.41
CA VAL A 55 -10.40 4.86 13.86
C VAL A 55 -9.47 5.99 14.28
N THR A 56 -9.71 6.57 15.45
CA THR A 56 -8.84 7.60 16.04
C THR A 56 -8.30 7.14 17.39
N ILE A 57 -6.98 7.14 17.53
CA ILE A 57 -6.30 6.66 18.74
C ILE A 57 -5.39 7.77 19.27
N PRO A 58 -5.60 8.29 20.50
CA PRO A 58 -4.69 9.23 21.12
C PRO A 58 -3.38 8.52 21.51
N TYR A 59 -2.24 9.17 21.31
CA TYR A 59 -0.93 8.66 21.74
C TYR A 59 0.00 9.77 22.22
N VAL A 60 0.90 9.43 23.15
CA VAL A 60 1.92 10.35 23.66
C VAL A 60 3.06 10.46 22.64
N SER A 61 3.12 11.59 21.94
CA SER A 61 4.12 11.84 20.89
C SER A 61 5.49 12.23 21.46
N ASN A 62 5.50 13.00 22.55
CA ASN A 62 6.70 13.43 23.26
C ASN A 62 6.54 13.13 24.75
N VAL A 63 7.35 12.19 25.24
CA VAL A 63 7.30 11.68 26.61
C VAL A 63 7.71 12.76 27.62
N ARG A 64 8.69 13.61 27.30
CA ARG A 64 9.17 14.67 28.20
C ARG A 64 8.13 15.76 28.43
N THR A 65 7.39 16.11 27.37
CA THR A 65 6.38 17.20 27.43
C THR A 65 4.95 16.69 27.68
N GLY A 66 4.73 15.38 27.66
CA GLY A 66 3.37 14.79 27.70
C GLY A 66 2.51 15.05 26.45
N LYS A 67 3.05 15.64 25.38
CA LYS A 67 2.25 16.07 24.21
C LYS A 67 1.52 14.90 23.54
N ILE A 68 0.19 14.92 23.61
CA ILE A 68 -0.70 13.96 22.95
C ILE A 68 -0.97 14.37 21.50
N ARG A 69 -1.06 13.38 20.61
CA ARG A 69 -1.48 13.55 19.22
C ARG A 69 -2.47 12.44 18.84
N THR A 70 -3.25 12.69 17.80
CA THR A 70 -4.14 11.70 17.21
C THR A 70 -3.41 10.85 16.17
N TYR A 71 -3.64 9.54 16.23
CA TYR A 71 -3.21 8.56 15.26
C TYR A 71 -4.44 7.98 14.55
N TYR A 72 -4.34 7.89 13.23
CA TYR A 72 -5.31 7.25 12.34
C TYR A 72 -4.61 6.03 11.74
N PRO A 73 -4.87 4.80 12.25
CA PRO A 73 -4.40 3.56 11.62
C PRO A 73 -5.05 3.36 10.24
N ASP A 74 -4.35 2.67 9.35
CA ASP A 74 -4.76 2.57 7.95
C ASP A 74 -6.10 1.84 7.75
N PHE A 75 -6.28 0.63 8.28
CA PHE A 75 -7.49 -0.17 8.04
C PHE A 75 -8.09 -0.80 9.30
N LEU A 76 -9.42 -0.86 9.35
CA LEU A 76 -10.18 -1.71 10.28
C LEU A 76 -10.99 -2.70 9.46
N VAL A 77 -10.75 -4.00 9.62
CA VAL A 77 -11.33 -5.08 8.81
C VAL A 77 -12.22 -5.97 9.68
N THR A 78 -13.40 -6.31 9.19
CA THR A 78 -14.32 -7.27 9.80
C THR A 78 -14.40 -8.53 8.93
N TYR A 79 -14.15 -9.69 9.53
CA TYR A 79 -14.24 -11.00 8.88
C TYR A 79 -15.55 -11.72 9.22
N LYS A 80 -15.92 -12.71 8.39
CA LYS A 80 -17.16 -13.49 8.52
C LYS A 80 -17.25 -14.31 9.82
N ASP A 81 -16.11 -14.72 10.36
CA ASP A 81 -16.01 -15.45 11.64
C ASP A 81 -16.18 -14.53 12.87
N GLY A 82 -16.40 -13.23 12.65
CA GLY A 82 -16.49 -12.22 13.70
C GLY A 82 -15.14 -11.61 14.09
N THR A 83 -14.02 -12.14 13.58
CA THR A 83 -12.69 -11.60 13.84
C THR A 83 -12.60 -10.17 13.30
N LYS A 84 -12.05 -9.26 14.10
CA LYS A 84 -11.73 -7.89 13.67
C LYS A 84 -10.23 -7.63 13.72
N LYS A 85 -9.71 -6.97 12.70
CA LYS A 85 -8.29 -6.61 12.60
C LYS A 85 -8.10 -5.12 12.37
N LEU A 86 -7.27 -4.49 13.19
CA LEU A 86 -6.75 -3.15 13.00
C LEU A 86 -5.36 -3.27 12.35
N ILE A 87 -5.22 -2.78 11.12
CA ILE A 87 -4.04 -3.00 10.29
C ILE A 87 -3.34 -1.67 10.02
N GLU A 88 -2.03 -1.64 10.22
CA GLU A 88 -1.14 -0.53 9.81
C GLU A 88 -0.19 -1.02 8.69
N VAL A 89 -0.20 -0.32 7.56
CA VAL A 89 0.65 -0.62 6.41
C VAL A 89 2.00 0.06 6.58
N LYS A 90 3.06 -0.75 6.69
CA LYS A 90 4.42 -0.22 6.88
C LYS A 90 5.48 -1.00 6.12
N ARG A 91 6.53 -0.33 5.66
CA ARG A 91 7.70 -1.07 5.17
C ARG A 91 8.40 -1.74 6.37
N GLN A 92 8.93 -2.95 6.15
CA GLN A 92 9.61 -3.75 7.17
C GLN A 92 10.77 -2.96 7.83
N ASP A 93 11.53 -2.21 7.02
CA ASP A 93 12.67 -1.38 7.47
C ASP A 93 12.26 -0.15 8.29
N LYS A 94 10.96 0.08 8.50
CA LYS A 94 10.42 1.23 9.26
C LYS A 94 9.76 0.84 10.57
N LEU A 95 9.68 -0.45 10.89
CA LEU A 95 9.05 -0.90 12.13
C LEU A 95 9.82 -0.44 13.38
N ALA A 96 11.14 -0.33 13.29
CA ALA A 96 11.99 0.12 14.40
C ALA A 96 12.01 1.64 14.61
N ASP A 97 11.26 2.42 13.83
CA ASP A 97 11.19 3.88 14.02
C ASP A 97 10.49 4.19 15.36
N PRO A 98 11.11 4.97 16.28
CA PRO A 98 10.52 5.29 17.57
C PRO A 98 9.11 5.89 17.49
N LYS A 99 8.79 6.64 16.42
CA LYS A 99 7.46 7.20 16.20
C LYS A 99 6.44 6.10 15.84
N VAL A 100 6.87 5.09 15.08
CA VAL A 100 6.04 3.93 14.72
C VAL A 100 5.76 3.09 15.96
N LEU A 101 6.77 2.81 16.77
CA LEU A 101 6.61 2.06 18.02
C LEU A 101 5.64 2.72 19.01
N LYS A 102 5.72 4.04 19.18
CA LYS A 102 4.78 4.79 20.05
C LYS A 102 3.34 4.68 19.59
N LYS A 103 3.10 4.72 18.27
CA LYS A 103 1.76 4.54 17.70
C LYS A 103 1.28 3.10 17.84
N ALA A 104 2.15 2.14 17.56
CA ALA A 104 1.86 0.71 17.69
C ALA A 104 1.43 0.36 19.11
N LYS A 105 2.19 0.81 20.12
CA LYS A 105 1.83 0.59 21.52
C LYS A 105 0.43 1.12 21.86
N ALA A 106 0.12 2.35 21.45
CA ALA A 106 -1.20 2.93 21.70
C ALA A 106 -2.32 2.16 20.98
N ALA A 107 -2.06 1.67 19.77
CA ALA A 107 -3.02 0.86 19.03
C ALA A 107 -3.21 -0.55 19.57
N GLU A 108 -2.15 -1.20 20.05
CA GLU A 108 -2.24 -2.49 20.74
C GLU A 108 -3.11 -2.39 21.99
N GLU A 109 -2.89 -1.35 22.81
CA GLU A 109 -3.69 -1.10 24.01
C GLU A 109 -5.16 -0.80 23.67
N TRP A 110 -5.41 -0.01 22.62
CA TRP A 110 -6.77 0.28 22.14
C TRP A 110 -7.46 -0.97 21.59
N ALA A 111 -6.77 -1.73 20.74
CA ALA A 111 -7.31 -2.91 20.08
C ALA A 111 -7.64 -4.01 21.11
N LYS A 112 -6.77 -4.23 22.10
CA LYS A 112 -7.00 -5.18 23.19
C LYS A 112 -8.29 -4.90 23.96
N LYS A 113 -8.60 -3.63 24.25
CA LYS A 113 -9.83 -3.24 24.95
C LYS A 113 -11.09 -3.55 24.15
N GLN A 114 -10.99 -3.62 22.83
CA GLN A 114 -12.09 -3.87 21.91
C GLN A 114 -12.14 -5.32 21.40
N ASN A 115 -11.26 -6.19 21.91
CA ASN A 115 -11.05 -7.55 21.39
C ASN A 115 -10.75 -7.57 19.87
N ILE A 116 -9.93 -6.61 19.41
CA ILE A 116 -9.48 -6.47 18.03
C ILE A 116 -8.01 -6.89 17.96
N LEU A 117 -7.62 -7.59 16.90
CA LEU A 117 -6.21 -7.91 16.64
C LEU A 117 -5.53 -6.72 15.98
N TYR A 118 -4.37 -6.30 16.46
CA TYR A 118 -3.57 -5.26 15.81
C TYR A 118 -2.38 -5.88 15.08
N GLU A 119 -2.22 -5.57 13.79
CA GLU A 119 -1.19 -6.17 12.94
C GLU A 119 -0.51 -5.12 12.04
N PHE A 120 0.80 -5.29 11.83
CA PHE A 120 1.50 -4.62 10.75
C PHE A 120 1.41 -5.44 9.47
N TRP A 121 0.88 -4.85 8.40
CA TRP A 121 0.95 -5.46 7.08
C TRP A 121 2.12 -4.87 6.33
N THR A 122 3.23 -5.61 6.33
CA THR A 122 4.46 -5.13 5.72
C THR A 122 4.58 -5.45 4.25
N ASN A 123 5.51 -4.78 3.57
CA ASN A 123 5.74 -5.03 2.15
C ASN A 123 6.05 -6.51 1.84
N THR A 124 6.65 -7.27 2.76
CA THR A 124 6.90 -8.70 2.59
C THR A 124 5.60 -9.50 2.66
N ILE A 125 4.74 -9.21 3.65
CA ILE A 125 3.41 -9.82 3.79
C ILE A 125 2.55 -9.49 2.57
N ILE A 126 2.45 -8.22 2.20
CA ILE A 126 1.63 -7.78 1.06
C ILE A 126 2.10 -8.41 -0.25
N MET A 127 3.41 -8.59 -0.44
CA MET A 127 3.94 -9.33 -1.60
C MET A 127 3.52 -10.80 -1.60
N ALA A 128 3.51 -11.46 -0.44
CA ALA A 128 3.05 -12.84 -0.32
C ALA A 128 1.54 -12.95 -0.60
N LEU A 129 0.72 -12.06 -0.02
CA LEU A 129 -0.73 -11.98 -0.28
C LEU A 129 -1.04 -11.76 -1.76
N LYS A 130 -0.29 -10.87 -2.41
CA LYS A 130 -0.41 -10.63 -3.85
C LYS A 130 -0.10 -11.89 -4.68
N LYS A 131 0.92 -12.65 -4.28
CA LYS A 131 1.29 -13.89 -4.96
C LYS A 131 0.17 -14.93 -4.83
N LEU A 132 -0.39 -15.10 -3.64
CA LEU A 132 -1.52 -16.01 -3.39
C LEU A 132 -2.73 -15.67 -4.26
N ASN A 133 -3.13 -14.38 -4.32
CA ASN A 133 -4.25 -13.96 -5.18
C ASN A 133 -3.97 -14.17 -6.68
N SER A 134 -2.71 -14.15 -7.11
CA SER A 134 -2.35 -14.38 -8.51
C SER A 134 -2.29 -15.85 -8.93
N LEU A 135 -2.17 -16.79 -7.98
CA LEU A 135 -2.10 -18.23 -8.27
C LEU A 135 -3.46 -18.83 -8.64
N GLY A 136 -4.56 -18.20 -8.22
CA GLY A 136 -5.93 -18.58 -8.60
C GLY A 136 -6.42 -17.95 -9.91
N GLN A 137 -5.60 -17.15 -10.60
CA GLN A 137 -5.96 -16.51 -11.87
C GLN A 137 -5.17 -17.14 -13.02
N PRO A 138 -5.80 -17.42 -14.19
CA PRO A 138 -5.06 -17.87 -15.36
C PRO A 138 -3.98 -16.83 -15.72
N PRO A 139 -2.79 -17.27 -16.18
CA PRO A 139 -1.69 -16.38 -16.46
C PRO A 139 -2.14 -15.30 -17.45
N LYS A 140 -1.93 -14.03 -17.09
CA LYS A 140 -2.29 -12.90 -17.97
C LYS A 140 -1.68 -13.14 -19.36
N PRO A 141 -2.46 -13.01 -20.44
CA PRO A 141 -1.95 -13.26 -21.79
C PRO A 141 -0.74 -12.36 -22.02
N ARG A 142 0.40 -12.97 -22.35
CA ARG A 142 1.62 -12.21 -22.70
C ARG A 142 1.28 -11.33 -23.88
N LYS A 143 1.33 -10.00 -23.71
CA LYS A 143 1.25 -9.06 -24.84
C LYS A 143 2.36 -9.44 -25.82
N ARG A 144 2.00 -10.01 -26.97
CA ARG A 144 2.94 -10.21 -28.08
C ARG A 144 3.51 -8.84 -28.40
N ARG A 145 4.81 -8.66 -28.16
CA ARG A 145 5.52 -7.46 -28.58
C ARG A 145 5.37 -7.42 -30.11
N ALA A 146 4.66 -6.41 -30.62
CA ALA A 146 4.47 -6.26 -32.06
C ALA A 146 5.85 -6.34 -32.73
N LYS A 147 6.03 -7.29 -33.67
CA LYS A 147 7.24 -7.34 -34.49
C LYS A 147 7.29 -5.99 -35.21
N ARG A 148 8.28 -5.18 -34.86
CA ARG A 148 8.53 -3.89 -35.51
C ARG A 148 8.91 -4.22 -36.95
N VAL A 149 7.95 -4.11 -37.88
CA VAL A 149 8.20 -4.29 -39.31
C VAL A 149 9.19 -3.19 -39.70
N SER A 150 10.41 -3.60 -40.04
CA SER A 150 11.40 -2.71 -40.63
C SER A 150 10.96 -2.38 -42.04
N THR A 151 10.39 -1.21 -42.25
CA THR A 151 10.13 -0.66 -43.59
C THR A 151 11.45 -0.53 -44.36
N PRO A 152 11.57 -1.03 -45.60
CA PRO A 152 12.77 -0.84 -46.41
C PRO A 152 12.97 0.65 -46.69
N ARG A 153 14.18 1.15 -46.42
CA ARG A 153 14.60 2.52 -46.72
C ARG A 153 14.67 2.67 -48.25
N ALA A 154 13.83 3.52 -48.83
CA ALA A 154 13.85 3.84 -50.25
C ALA A 154 15.26 4.30 -50.68
N ARG A 155 15.87 3.60 -51.65
CA ARG A 155 17.12 4.02 -52.29
C ARG A 155 16.82 5.25 -53.15
N LYS A 156 17.40 6.41 -52.79
CA LYS A 156 17.42 7.59 -53.67
C LYS A 156 18.14 7.22 -54.97
N ALA A 157 17.44 7.30 -56.09
CA ALA A 157 18.04 7.23 -57.41
C ALA A 157 18.99 8.43 -57.59
N ARG A 158 20.27 8.16 -57.86
CA ARG A 158 21.21 9.16 -58.37
C ARG A 158 20.87 9.41 -59.84
N LYS A 159 20.41 10.62 -60.14
CA LYS A 159 20.41 11.14 -61.52
C LYS A 159 21.87 11.20 -62.00
N ARG A 160 22.17 10.55 -63.11
CA ARG A 160 23.39 10.80 -63.89
C ARG A 160 22.97 11.66 -65.09
N SER A 161 23.70 12.76 -65.26
CA SER A 161 23.78 13.61 -66.45
C SER A 161 24.38 12.86 -67.62
#